data_AF-A0A932QAM1-F1
#
_entry.id   AF-A0A932QAM1-F1
#
_cell.length_a   1.000
_cell.length_b   1.000
_cell.length_c   1.000
_cell.angle_alpha   90.00
_cell.angle_beta   90.00
_cell.angle_gamma   90.00
#
_symmetry.space_group_name_H-M   'P 1'
#
loop_
_entity.id
_entity.type
_entity.pdbx_description
1 polymer ?
#
loop_
_entity_poly.entity_id
_entity_poly.type
_entity_poly.pdbx_seq_one_letter_code
_entity_poly.pdbx_strand_id
1 'polypeptide(L)'
;MARIVVECSDYFGPRGARKPAWRQRKENYIKHLSQAMNDTLLVSAADKLHNARAIAHDAKHQGRSIWKRFSAEPAEILWYYQSLVKAYRKRRHTSLRVILIELELAVADLARAVKRL
;
A
#
# COMPACT_ATOMS: atom_id res chain seq x y z
N MET A 1 22.44 -0.59 4.38
CA MET A 1 21.01 -0.50 4.80
C MET A 1 20.13 0.40 3.91
N ALA A 2 20.55 0.84 2.72
CA ALA A 2 19.78 1.81 1.92
C ALA A 2 18.86 1.21 0.83
N ARG A 3 19.00 -0.07 0.48
CA ARG A 3 18.28 -0.69 -0.66
C ARG A 3 16.78 -0.89 -0.39
N ILE A 4 16.43 -1.23 0.85
CA ILE A 4 15.06 -1.54 1.26
C ILE A 4 14.19 -0.27 1.31
N VAL A 5 14.73 0.84 1.83
CA VAL A 5 14.02 2.13 1.92
C VAL A 5 13.70 2.69 0.53
N VAL A 6 14.59 2.46 -0.44
CA VAL A 6 14.39 2.87 -1.84
C VAL A 6 13.34 1.99 -2.54
N GLU A 7 13.35 0.67 -2.32
CA GLU A 7 12.37 -0.27 -2.91
C GLU A 7 10.95 -0.11 -2.34
N CYS A 8 10.80 0.44 -1.13
CA CYS A 8 9.50 0.79 -0.54
C CYS A 8 8.94 2.15 -1.01
N SER A 9 9.73 2.94 -1.74
CA SER A 9 9.32 4.26 -2.24
C SER A 9 8.65 4.17 -3.61
N ASP A 10 7.52 4.85 -3.77
CA ASP A 10 6.67 4.82 -4.96
C ASP A 10 7.12 5.77 -6.07
N TYR A 11 8.34 6.30 -6.02
CA TYR A 11 8.88 7.16 -7.07
C TYR A 11 10.39 6.98 -7.27
N PHE A 12 10.76 6.54 -8.48
CA PHE A 12 12.14 6.27 -8.91
C PHE A 12 12.65 7.28 -9.96
N GLY A 13 11.98 8.43 -10.13
CA GLY A 13 12.39 9.42 -11.13
C GLY A 13 13.55 10.32 -10.67
N PRO A 14 14.25 10.99 -11.61
CA PRO A 14 15.33 11.92 -11.30
C PRO A 14 14.89 13.01 -10.32
N ARG A 15 15.81 13.48 -9.46
CA ARG A 15 15.57 14.70 -8.66
C ARG A 15 15.24 15.85 -9.61
N GLY A 16 14.11 16.52 -9.40
CA GLY A 16 13.67 17.66 -10.22
C GLY A 16 12.64 17.32 -11.30
N ALA A 17 12.42 16.03 -11.63
CA ALA A 17 11.36 15.66 -12.55
C ALA A 17 9.97 15.77 -11.88
N ARG A 18 8.99 16.28 -12.62
CA ARG A 18 7.58 16.33 -12.16
C ARG A 18 7.11 14.91 -11.87
N LYS A 19 6.74 14.66 -10.60
CA LYS A 19 6.24 13.34 -10.18
C LYS A 19 5.02 12.98 -11.03
N PRO A 20 4.96 11.78 -11.65
CA PRO A 20 3.78 11.29 -12.35
C PRO A 20 2.56 11.32 -11.43
N ALA A 21 1.36 11.31 -12.01
CA ALA A 21 0.12 11.23 -11.23
C ALA A 21 0.17 10.08 -10.21
N TRP A 22 -0.43 10.27 -9.03
CA TRP A 22 -0.40 9.29 -7.94
C TRP A 22 -0.81 7.90 -8.41
N ARG A 23 -1.91 7.83 -9.16
CA ARG A 23 -2.45 6.59 -9.74
C ARG A 23 -1.41 5.85 -10.58
N GLN A 24 -0.76 6.55 -11.51
CA GLN A 24 0.27 5.97 -12.39
C GLN A 24 1.43 5.36 -11.59
N ARG A 25 1.89 6.06 -10.54
CA ARG A 25 2.96 5.55 -9.67
C ARG A 25 2.55 4.25 -8.98
N LYS A 26 1.31 4.19 -8.46
CA LYS A 26 0.80 3.00 -7.79
C LYS A 26 0.59 1.82 -8.74
N GLU A 27 0.13 2.08 -9.96
CA GLU A 27 0.01 1.04 -11.00
C GLU A 27 1.37 0.47 -11.39
N ASN A 28 2.38 1.33 -11.58
CA ASN A 28 3.75 0.90 -11.87
C ASN A 28 4.32 0.07 -10.72
N TYR A 29 4.06 0.49 -9.47
CA TYR A 29 4.46 -0.27 -8.29
C TYR A 29 3.82 -1.67 -8.26
N ILE A 30 2.51 -1.77 -8.48
CA ILE A 30 1.78 -3.06 -8.52
C ILE A 30 2.36 -3.97 -9.61
N LYS A 31 2.67 -3.43 -10.79
CA LYS A 31 3.31 -4.20 -11.88
C LYS A 31 4.68 -4.73 -11.45
N HIS A 32 5.49 -3.91 -10.80
CA HIS A 32 6.82 -4.28 -10.33
C HIS A 32 6.81 -5.44 -9.31
N LEU A 33 5.79 -5.55 -8.47
CA LEU A 33 5.67 -6.65 -7.49
C LEU A 33 5.67 -8.06 -8.13
N SER A 34 5.30 -8.17 -9.41
CA SER A 34 5.36 -9.44 -10.14
C SER A 34 6.80 -9.94 -10.38
N GLN A 35 7.77 -9.02 -10.38
CA GLN A 35 9.19 -9.30 -10.66
C GLN A 35 10.06 -9.19 -9.40
N ALA A 36 9.54 -8.62 -8.31
CA ALA A 36 10.29 -8.45 -7.06
C ALA A 36 10.68 -9.79 -6.40
N MET A 37 11.83 -9.80 -5.72
CA MET A 37 12.31 -10.94 -4.94
C MET A 37 11.44 -11.16 -3.71
N ASN A 38 11.43 -12.40 -3.18
CA ASN A 38 10.57 -12.76 -2.05
C ASN A 38 10.85 -11.92 -0.79
N ASP A 39 12.12 -11.62 -0.50
CA ASP A 39 12.48 -10.80 0.66
C ASP A 39 11.99 -9.35 0.50
N THR A 40 12.12 -8.77 -0.69
CA THR A 40 11.55 -7.45 -1.02
C THR A 40 10.03 -7.45 -0.84
N LEU A 41 9.34 -8.53 -1.23
CA LEU A 41 7.90 -8.66 -1.07
C LEU A 41 7.48 -8.78 0.39
N LEU A 42 8.25 -9.49 1.22
CA LEU A 42 7.98 -9.60 2.66
C LEU A 42 8.08 -8.23 3.34
N VAL A 43 9.17 -7.51 3.08
CA VAL A 43 9.36 -6.18 3.67
C VAL A 43 8.30 -5.21 3.17
N SER A 44 7.99 -5.25 1.87
CA SER A 44 6.94 -4.42 1.29
C SER A 44 5.56 -4.72 1.88
N ALA A 45 5.20 -6.00 2.03
CA ALA A 45 3.92 -6.38 2.63
C ALA A 45 3.84 -5.95 4.11
N ALA A 46 4.93 -6.05 4.87
CA ALA A 46 4.98 -5.61 6.27
C ALA A 46 4.80 -4.09 6.40
N ASP A 47 5.51 -3.30 5.58
CA ASP A 47 5.34 -1.84 5.51
C ASP A 47 3.89 -1.47 5.16
N LYS A 48 3.31 -2.13 4.15
CA LYS A 48 1.94 -1.84 3.71
C LYS A 48 0.90 -2.28 4.73
N LEU A 49 1.16 -3.35 5.49
CA LEU A 49 0.32 -3.73 6.63
C LEU A 49 0.31 -2.66 7.71
N HIS A 50 1.48 -2.18 8.13
CA HIS A 50 1.57 -1.11 9.12
C HIS A 50 0.83 0.14 8.65
N ASN A 51 1.08 0.58 7.41
CA ASN A 51 0.42 1.74 6.84
C ASN A 51 -1.11 1.57 6.75
N ALA A 52 -1.61 0.40 6.30
CA ALA A 52 -3.05 0.15 6.24
C ALA A 52 -3.71 0.23 7.63
N ARG A 53 -3.07 -0.37 8.65
CA ARG A 53 -3.55 -0.31 10.05
C ARG A 53 -3.57 1.12 10.58
N ALA A 54 -2.51 1.89 10.35
CA ALA A 54 -2.43 3.28 10.77
C ALA A 54 -3.54 4.13 10.14
N ILE A 55 -3.76 4.00 8.82
CA ILE A 55 -4.82 4.73 8.12
C ILE A 55 -6.20 4.35 8.66
N ALA A 56 -6.47 3.05 8.81
CA ALA A 56 -7.77 2.59 9.30
C ALA A 56 -8.05 3.04 10.74
N HIS A 57 -7.04 2.99 11.61
CA HIS A 57 -7.10 3.49 12.98
C HIS A 57 -7.38 5.00 12.99
N ASP A 58 -6.60 5.78 12.27
CA ASP A 58 -6.75 7.24 12.23
C ASP A 58 -8.11 7.64 11.65
N ALA A 59 -8.60 6.95 10.61
CA ALA A 59 -9.93 7.20 10.07
C ALA A 59 -11.05 6.85 11.06
N LYS A 60 -10.85 5.87 11.94
CA LYS A 60 -11.81 5.55 13.02
C LYS A 60 -11.84 6.65 14.09
N HIS A 61 -10.70 7.25 14.43
CA HIS A 61 -10.59 8.21 15.53
C HIS A 61 -10.77 9.68 15.10
N GLN A 62 -10.34 10.04 13.90
CA GLN A 62 -10.36 11.41 13.39
C GLN A 62 -11.46 11.62 12.32
N GLY A 63 -12.10 10.55 11.86
CA GLY A 63 -13.20 10.63 10.89
C GLY A 63 -12.72 11.17 9.54
N ARG A 64 -13.46 12.13 8.97
CA ARG A 64 -13.22 12.61 7.60
C ARG A 64 -11.94 13.46 7.43
N SER A 65 -11.42 14.04 8.52
CA SER A 65 -10.31 14.99 8.46
C SER A 65 -9.00 14.35 8.02
N ILE A 66 -8.78 13.07 8.35
CA ILE A 66 -7.56 12.34 7.99
C ILE A 66 -7.31 12.31 6.49
N TRP A 67 -8.38 12.26 5.68
CA TRP A 67 -8.29 12.11 4.23
C TRP A 67 -7.67 13.32 3.56
N LYS A 68 -7.76 14.51 4.18
CA LYS A 68 -7.11 15.75 3.70
C LYS A 68 -5.58 15.66 3.69
N ARG A 69 -4.98 14.70 4.40
CA ARG A 69 -3.53 14.48 4.44
C ARG A 69 -3.02 13.71 3.21
N PHE A 70 -3.91 13.10 2.44
CA PHE A 70 -3.54 12.34 1.25
C PHE A 70 -3.75 13.16 -0.01
N SER A 71 -2.87 12.96 -0.99
CA SER A 71 -2.98 13.56 -2.32
C SER A 71 -3.93 12.81 -3.26
N ALA A 72 -4.60 11.77 -2.78
CA ALA A 72 -5.44 10.87 -3.56
C ALA A 72 -6.74 10.64 -2.81
N GLU A 73 -7.82 10.37 -3.55
CA GLU A 73 -9.13 10.21 -2.95
C GLU A 73 -9.20 8.92 -2.10
N PRO A 74 -10.03 8.86 -1.05
CA PRO A 74 -10.16 7.69 -0.19
C PRO A 74 -10.46 6.39 -0.96
N ALA A 75 -11.27 6.48 -2.02
CA ALA A 75 -11.55 5.36 -2.91
C ALA A 75 -10.31 4.88 -3.68
N GLU A 76 -9.43 5.79 -4.10
CA GLU A 76 -8.17 5.45 -4.76
C GLU A 76 -7.18 4.79 -3.79
N ILE A 77 -7.11 5.29 -2.55
CA ILE A 77 -6.31 4.67 -1.49
C ILE A 77 -6.78 3.24 -1.24
N LEU A 78 -8.09 3.02 -1.08
CA LEU A 78 -8.65 1.69 -0.90
C LEU A 78 -8.35 0.78 -2.10
N TRP A 79 -8.56 1.27 -3.32
CA TRP A 79 -8.21 0.53 -4.54
C TRP A 79 -6.75 0.08 -4.54
N TYR A 80 -5.83 0.94 -4.12
CA TYR A 80 -4.40 0.62 -4.11
C TYR A 80 -4.11 -0.53 -3.16
N TYR A 81 -4.61 -0.46 -1.92
CA TYR A 81 -4.42 -1.53 -0.94
C TYR A 81 -5.09 -2.86 -1.34
N GLN A 82 -6.28 -2.81 -1.93
CA GLN A 82 -6.92 -4.01 -2.49
C GLN A 82 -6.10 -4.62 -3.65
N SER A 83 -5.49 -3.77 -4.47
CA SER A 83 -4.65 -4.21 -5.59
C SER A 83 -3.34 -4.81 -5.10
N LEU A 84 -2.75 -4.29 -4.01
CA LEU A 84 -1.58 -4.88 -3.35
C LEU A 84 -1.89 -6.28 -2.82
N VAL A 85 -3.00 -6.46 -2.10
CA VAL A 85 -3.45 -7.78 -1.62
C VAL A 85 -3.54 -8.77 -2.79
N LYS A 86 -4.18 -8.37 -3.90
CA LYS A 86 -4.29 -9.21 -5.10
C LYS A 86 -2.92 -9.54 -5.70
N ALA A 87 -1.99 -8.60 -5.71
CA ALA A 87 -0.64 -8.80 -6.25
C ALA A 87 0.18 -9.76 -5.37
N TYR A 88 0.20 -9.55 -4.05
CA TYR A 88 0.89 -10.44 -3.11
C TYR A 88 0.32 -11.85 -3.11
N ARG A 89 -1.00 -12.01 -3.23
CA ARG A 89 -1.63 -13.34 -3.28
C ARG A 89 -1.15 -14.19 -4.46
N LYS A 90 -0.76 -13.57 -5.58
CA LYS A 90 -0.19 -14.28 -6.74
C LYS A 90 1.21 -14.83 -6.46
N ARG A 91 1.91 -14.31 -5.44
CA ARG A 91 3.24 -14.74 -5.04
C ARG A 91 3.10 -15.88 -4.04
N ARG A 92 3.29 -17.14 -4.49
CA ARG A 92 3.10 -18.36 -3.70
C ARG A 92 4.28 -18.60 -2.72
N HIS A 93 4.44 -17.72 -1.73
CA HIS A 93 5.49 -17.81 -0.71
C HIS A 93 4.90 -17.93 0.71
N THR A 94 5.33 -18.93 1.48
CA THR A 94 4.71 -19.28 2.78
C THR A 94 4.80 -18.15 3.80
N SER A 95 5.97 -17.52 3.98
CA SER A 95 6.12 -16.43 4.94
C SER A 95 5.31 -15.18 4.55
N LEU A 96 5.06 -14.99 3.25
CA LEU A 96 4.26 -13.86 2.76
C LEU A 96 2.78 -14.07 3.09
N ARG A 97 2.33 -15.32 3.09
CA ARG A 97 0.94 -15.67 3.41
C ARG A 97 0.52 -15.22 4.81
N VAL A 98 1.41 -15.32 5.80
CA VAL A 98 1.11 -14.89 7.19
C VAL A 98 0.85 -13.38 7.24
N ILE A 99 1.74 -12.57 6.65
CA ILE A 99 1.59 -11.12 6.58
C ILE A 99 0.36 -10.73 5.74
N LEU A 100 0.08 -11.48 4.67
CA LEU A 100 -1.04 -11.21 3.77
C LEU A 100 -2.40 -11.35 4.46
N ILE A 101 -2.58 -12.34 5.35
CA ILE A 101 -3.82 -12.49 6.13
C ILE A 101 -4.08 -11.23 6.97
N GLU A 102 -3.04 -10.76 7.67
CA GLU A 102 -3.14 -9.54 8.48
C GLU A 102 -3.40 -8.29 7.63
N LEU A 103 -2.78 -8.23 6.45
CA LEU A 103 -3.02 -7.14 5.50
C LEU A 103 -4.46 -7.15 5.00
N GLU A 104 -5.03 -8.32 4.71
CA GLU A 104 -6.43 -8.45 4.29
C GLU A 104 -7.40 -7.94 5.36
N LEU A 105 -7.15 -8.24 6.63
CA LEU A 105 -7.94 -7.72 7.75
C LEU A 105 -7.83 -6.19 7.85
N ALA A 106 -6.61 -5.65 7.79
CA ALA A 106 -6.40 -4.20 7.82
C ALA A 106 -7.05 -3.48 6.63
N VAL A 107 -7.04 -4.10 5.45
CA VAL A 107 -7.72 -3.56 4.25
C VAL A 107 -9.24 -3.62 4.41
N ALA A 108 -9.79 -4.62 5.10
CA ALA A 108 -11.21 -4.67 5.43
C ALA A 108 -11.61 -3.56 6.43
N ASP A 109 -10.78 -3.27 7.43
CA ASP A 109 -10.97 -2.11 8.32
C ASP A 109 -10.94 -0.79 7.54
N LEU A 110 -9.95 -0.63 6.64
CA LEU A 110 -9.85 0.52 5.77
C LEU A 110 -11.09 0.67 4.86
N ALA A 111 -11.57 -0.44 4.29
CA ALA A 111 -12.78 -0.43 3.47
C ALA A 111 -14.01 0.04 4.26
N ARG A 112 -14.14 -0.39 5.53
CA ARG A 112 -15.21 0.08 6.42
C ARG A 112 -15.08 1.57 6.72
N ALA A 113 -13.86 2.08 6.89
CA ALA A 113 -13.62 3.50 7.10
C ALA A 113 -14.01 4.34 5.87
N VAL A 114 -13.63 3.89 4.66
CA VAL A 114 -13.97 4.59 3.41
C VAL A 114 -15.49 4.59 3.16
N LYS A 115 -16.20 3.51 3.48
CA LYS A 115 -17.68 3.44 3.36
C LYS A 115 -18.45 4.38 4.29
N ARG A 116 -17.80 4.97 5.30
CA ARG A 116 -18.40 5.91 6.26
C ARG A 116 -18.19 7.38 5.86
N LEU A 117 -17.49 7.62 4.75
CA LEU A 117 -17.44 8.90 4.04
C LEU A 117 -18.72 9.10 3.23
#